data_AF-A0A1G7WMK1-F1
#
_entry.id   AF-A0A1G7WMK1-F1
#
_cell.length_a   1.000
_cell.length_b   1.000
_cell.length_c   1.000
_cell.angle_alpha   90.00
_cell.angle_beta   90.00
_cell.angle_gamma   90.00
#
_symmetry.space_group_name_H-M   'P 1'
#
loop_
_entity.id
_entity.type
_entity.pdbx_description
1 polymer ?
#
loop_
_entity_poly.entity_id
_entity_poly.type
_entity_poly.pdbx_seq_one_letter_code
_entity_poly.pdbx_strand_id
1 'polypeptide(L)' 'MEVIKGSSMMIKTARTLIEDGWSFVQDEFDVIISAENKLTGEAVSFPSIGNLKRWLYEKALSY' A
#
# COMPACT_ATOMS: atom_id res chain seq x y z
N MET A 1 19.53 -7.09 -5.13
CA MET A 1 18.46 -7.05 -4.11
C MET A 1 18.35 -5.63 -3.60
N GLU A 2 17.23 -4.96 -3.87
CA GLU A 2 16.97 -3.64 -3.30
C GLU A 2 16.78 -3.76 -1.79
N VAL A 3 17.46 -2.91 -1.03
CA VAL A 3 17.40 -2.93 0.44
C VAL A 3 16.10 -2.27 0.88
N ILE A 4 15.21 -3.02 1.54
CA ILE A 4 13.99 -2.46 2.15
C ILE A 4 14.41 -1.42 3.19
N LYS A 5 14.23 -0.12 2.91
CA LYS A 5 14.61 1.00 3.78
C LYS A 5 13.39 1.53 4.56
N GLY A 6 13.54 1.69 5.87
CA GLY A 6 12.58 2.38 6.75
C GLY A 6 12.62 1.89 8.20
N SER A 7 11.97 2.63 9.11
CA SER A 7 12.03 2.42 10.57
C SER A 7 10.78 1.77 11.18
N SER A 8 9.83 1.31 10.35
CA SER A 8 8.59 0.68 10.84
C SER A 8 8.84 -0.73 11.37
N MET A 9 8.01 -1.17 12.32
CA MET A 9 8.05 -2.52 12.88
C MET A 9 7.94 -3.58 11.78
N MET A 10 7.12 -3.32 10.76
CA MET A 10 6.96 -4.19 9.59
C MET A 10 8.27 -4.39 8.82
N ILE A 11 9.09 -3.35 8.66
CA ILE A 11 10.37 -3.46 7.94
C ILE A 11 11.39 -4.27 8.75
N LYS A 12 11.38 -4.13 10.08
CA LYS A 12 12.22 -4.95 10.95
C LYS A 12 11.84 -6.42 10.85
N THR A 13 10.55 -6.73 10.93
CA THR A 13 10.02 -8.09 10.79
C THR A 13 10.34 -8.68 9.41
N ALA A 14 10.16 -7.91 8.33
CA ALA A 14 10.51 -8.36 6.98
C ALA A 14 12.00 -8.70 6.83
N ARG A 15 12.90 -7.91 7.45
CA ARG A 15 14.35 -8.20 7.45
C ARG A 15 14.69 -9.48 8.20
N THR A 16 14.12 -9.68 9.38
CA THR A 16 14.32 -10.93 10.15
C THR A 16 13.87 -12.15 9.35
N LEU A 17 12.71 -12.05 8.70
CA LEU A 17 12.20 -13.14 7.85
C LEU A 17 13.09 -13.41 6.62
N ILE A 18 13.69 -12.37 6.02
CA ILE A 18 14.69 -12.54 4.95
C ILE A 18 15.94 -13.26 5.47
N GLU A 19 16.44 -12.89 6.65
CA GLU A 19 17.58 -13.55 7.30
C GLU A 19 17.27 -15.03 7.62
N ASP A 20 16.02 -15.35 7.95
CA ASP A 20 15.51 -16.71 8.16
C ASP A 20 15.29 -17.50 6.85
N GLY A 21 15.57 -16.90 5.69
CA GLY A 21 15.52 -17.56 4.37
C GLY A 21 14.19 -17.41 3.62
N TRP A 22 13.27 -16.56 4.09
CA TRP A 22 12.03 -16.26 3.36
C TRP A 22 12.30 -15.27 2.23
N SER A 23 11.80 -15.58 1.04
CA SER A 23 11.84 -14.69 -0.11
C SER A 23 10.56 -13.86 -0.17
N PHE A 24 10.71 -12.54 -0.17
CA PHE A 24 9.59 -11.63 -0.40
C PHE A 24 9.58 -11.23 -1.86
N VAL A 25 8.49 -11.55 -2.55
CA VAL A 25 8.23 -10.99 -3.88
C VAL A 25 7.72 -9.58 -3.65
N GLN A 26 8.53 -8.59 -4.02
CA GLN A 26 8.09 -7.21 -4.11
C GLN A 26 6.90 -7.21 -5.08
N ASP A 27 5.76 -6.64 -4.64
CA ASP A 27 4.51 -6.48 -5.40
C ASP A 27 3.39 -7.53 -5.23
N GLU A 28 3.52 -8.59 -4.40
CA GLU A 28 2.41 -9.56 -4.14
C GLU A 28 1.54 -9.23 -2.90
N PHE A 29 1.37 -7.96 -2.55
CA PHE A 29 0.38 -7.55 -1.53
C PHE A 29 -0.80 -6.87 -2.23
N ASP A 30 -1.68 -7.68 -2.84
CA ASP A 30 -2.93 -7.23 -3.48
C ASP A 30 -3.92 -6.73 -2.42
N VAL A 31 -3.72 -5.52 -1.93
CA VAL A 31 -4.73 -4.84 -1.10
C VAL A 31 -5.66 -4.10 -2.03
N ILE A 32 -6.76 -4.76 -2.41
CA ILE A 32 -7.88 -4.10 -3.06
C ILE A 32 -8.59 -3.24 -2.01
N ILE A 33 -8.40 -1.93 -2.09
CA ILE A 33 -9.13 -0.97 -1.26
C ILE A 33 -10.21 -0.36 -2.13
N SER A 34 -11.47 -0.47 -1.72
CA SER A 34 -12.61 0.18 -2.38
C SER A 34 -13.09 1.37 -1.55
N ALA A 35 -13.29 2.51 -2.20
CA ALA A 35 -13.96 3.68 -1.61
C ALA A 35 -15.31 3.89 -2.30
N GLU A 36 -16.35 4.17 -1.52
CA GLU A 36 -17.71 4.46 -1.99
C GLU A 36 -18.20 5.76 -1.37
N ASN A 37 -18.72 6.66 -2.20
CA ASN A 37 -19.42 7.85 -1.78
C ASN A 37 -20.93 7.57 -1.74
N LYS A 38 -21.48 7.40 -0.53
CA LYS A 38 -22.90 7.08 -0.33
C LYS A 38 -23.89 8.17 -0.79
N LEU A 39 -23.42 9.40 -0.98
CA LEU A 39 -24.27 10.51 -1.42
C LEU A 39 -24.36 10.59 -2.94
N THR A 40 -23.28 10.27 -3.65
CA THR A 40 -23.22 10.35 -5.12
C THR A 40 -23.32 8.99 -5.80
N GLY A 41 -23.13 7.90 -5.07
CA GLY A 41 -23.03 6.53 -5.61
C GLY A 41 -21.72 6.24 -6.31
N GLU A 42 -20.72 7.13 -6.25
CA GLU A 42 -19.42 6.94 -6.88
C GLU A 42 -18.62 5.87 -6.11
N ALA A 43 -18.08 4.88 -6.83
CA ALA A 43 -17.21 3.85 -6.26
C ALA A 43 -15.91 3.74 -7.06
N VAL A 44 -14.80 3.60 -6.36
CA VAL A 44 -13.46 3.44 -6.95
C VAL A 44 -12.68 2.35 -6.21
N SER A 45 -11.93 1.55 -6.96
CA SER A 45 -11.06 0.50 -6.41
C SER A 45 -9.60 0.80 -6.71
N PHE A 46 -8.73 0.57 -5.74
CA PHE A 46 -7.30 0.80 -5.86
C PHE A 46 -6.56 -0.53 -5.87
N PRO A 47 -5.79 -0.83 -6.94
CA PRO A 47 -5.01 -2.07 -7.04
C PRO A 47 -3.73 -2.03 -6.19
N SER A 48 -3.42 -0.91 -5.53
CA SER A 48 -2.28 -0.78 -4.63
C SER A 48 -2.46 0.36 -3.62
N ILE A 49 -1.72 0.29 -2.50
CA ILE A 49 -1.65 1.38 -1.51
C ILE A 49 -1.09 2.67 -2.14
N GLY A 50 -0.20 2.56 -3.13
CA GLY A 50 0.36 3.72 -3.84
C GLY A 50 -0.72 4.49 -4.62
N ASN A 51 -1.60 3.77 -5.32
CA ASN A 51 -2.70 4.35 -6.07
C ASN A 51 -3.71 5.02 -5.13
N LEU A 52 -4.02 4.39 -3.99
CA LEU A 52 -4.87 5.01 -2.96
C LEU A 52 -4.26 6.31 -2.43
N LYS A 53 -2.97 6.30 -2.05
CA LYS A 53 -2.31 7.49 -1.52
C LYS A 53 -2.36 8.66 -2.49
N ARG A 54 -2.06 8.42 -3.78
CA ARG A 54 -2.14 9.46 -4.81
C ARG A 54 -3.54 10.05 -4.92
N TRP A 55 -4.56 9.19 -5.00
CA TRP A 55 -5.95 9.64 -5.09
C TRP A 55 -6.38 10.47 -3.87
N LEU A 56 -5.98 10.08 -2.66
CA LEU A 56 -6.25 10.85 -1.44
C LEU A 56 -5.58 12.22 -1.46
N TYR A 57 -4.33 12.32 -1.93
CA TYR A 57 -3.64 13.60 -2.09
C TYR A 57 -4.36 14.51 -3.10
N GLU A 58 -4.75 13.98 -4.26
CA GLU A 58 -5.48 14.73 -5.28
C GLU A 58 -6.82 15.25 -4.76
N LYS A 59 -7.57 14.43 -4.01
CA LYS A 59 -8.82 14.86 -3.36
C LYS A 59 -8.57 15.95 -2.32
N ALA A 60 -7.54 15.80 -1.48
CA ALA A 60 -7.21 16.78 -0.44
C ALA A 60 -6.78 18.14 -1.02
N LEU A 61 -6.14 18.17 -2.19
CA LEU A 61 -5.79 19.42 -2.90
C LEU A 61 -6.97 20.06 -3.64
N SER A 62 -8.04 19.29 -3.88
CA SER A 62 -9.26 19.75 -4.56
C SER A 62 -10.30 20.35 -3.60
N TYR A 63 -10.01 20.32 -2.29
CA TYR A 63 -10.80 20.94 -1.22
C TYR A 63 -10.09 22.19 -0.70
#